data_AF-A0A5N6UAA2-F1
#
_entry.id   AF-A0A5N6UAA2-F1
#
_cell.length_a   1.000
_cell.length_b   1.000
_cell.length_c   1.000
_cell.angle_alpha   90.00
_cell.angle_beta   90.00
_cell.angle_gamma   90.00
#
_symmetry.space_group_name_H-M   'P 1'
#
loop_
_entity.id
_entity.type
_entity.pdbx_description
1 polymer ?
#
loop_
_entity_poly.entity_id
_entity_poly.type
_entity_poly.pdbx_seq_one_letter_code
_entity_poly.pdbx_strand_id
1 'polypeptide(L)'
;MWNHLLGTAGGGARQTNGAASHQGEISNSIALLALLQDLLALLVRGGNDPIDSNQQKLQAQLVRSLREHYPNIRQPPDGLIYERIRYYGGHLGHPRDVQAENDWWAALYNVPKTKKPMYLKAFLNHESFPQAFDSLLPIPGLWKDMHIGSLHTLVYMRCDEPIICALETILQTYLNLMGGNTDLLSHIDAHSVELLQSRAPKVSERDMRHLKEKMDKGELFPSMHDQNIRDGVWSRLQLIDVPIPTLATFFRDRRYLDVAKKVMSCLFQQDKDNIVTVDQGVSGVYGDGNDESIEDRNRKIRAGLRDLWRFSLQWGFEIVDSHKRRVHRGIFCIFFPGIECSCRIPRNALLKTIQNISRWSAVESLDLL
;
A
#
# COMPACT_ATOMS: atom_id res chain seq x y z
N MET A 1 -30.41 -55.13 34.62
CA MET A 1 -29.50 -56.28 34.80
C MET A 1 -28.21 -55.75 35.42
N TRP A 2 -28.01 -56.09 36.68
CA TRP A 2 -26.74 -56.23 37.42
C TRP A 2 -25.79 -55.01 37.61
N ASN A 3 -25.85 -54.49 38.85
CA ASN A 3 -24.77 -54.27 39.84
C ASN A 3 -23.52 -53.45 39.46
N HIS A 4 -23.08 -52.40 40.16
CA HIS A 4 -22.78 -52.10 41.59
C HIS A 4 -21.24 -51.99 41.81
N LEU A 5 -20.87 -50.95 42.58
CA LEU A 5 -19.70 -50.79 43.48
C LEU A 5 -18.41 -50.08 43.00
N LEU A 6 -18.10 -49.01 43.77
CA LEU A 6 -16.83 -48.62 44.44
C LEU A 6 -15.56 -48.57 43.56
N GLY A 7 -14.67 -47.58 43.63
CA GLY A 7 -14.31 -46.64 44.68
C GLY A 7 -12.79 -46.37 44.57
N THR A 8 -12.36 -45.24 45.12
CA THR A 8 -10.98 -44.89 45.55
C THR A 8 -9.87 -44.57 44.54
N ALA A 9 -9.36 -43.34 44.71
CA ALA A 9 -7.95 -42.92 44.85
C ALA A 9 -6.98 -43.03 43.66
N GLY A 10 -6.33 -41.91 43.35
CA GLY A 10 -5.09 -41.86 42.57
C GLY A 10 -4.72 -40.45 42.14
N GLY A 11 -3.83 -39.79 42.89
CA GLY A 11 -3.25 -38.50 42.55
C GLY A 11 -2.41 -38.53 41.26
N GLY A 12 -2.19 -37.37 40.66
CA GLY A 12 -1.30 -37.24 39.51
C GLY A 12 -1.21 -35.82 38.99
N ALA A 13 -0.02 -35.23 39.15
CA ALA A 13 0.39 -33.92 38.68
C ALA A 13 0.04 -33.63 37.21
N ARG A 14 -0.45 -32.42 36.92
CA ARG A 14 -0.40 -31.84 35.57
C ARG A 14 0.79 -30.89 35.49
N GLN A 15 1.91 -31.43 35.02
CA GLN A 15 3.04 -30.67 34.49
C GLN A 15 2.72 -30.10 33.10
N THR A 16 3.30 -28.95 32.87
CA THR A 16 3.40 -28.14 31.66
C THR A 16 3.86 -28.92 30.43
N ASN A 17 3.07 -28.94 29.35
CA ASN A 17 3.53 -29.31 28.02
C ASN A 17 2.98 -28.31 27.00
N GLY A 18 3.79 -27.33 26.65
CA GLY A 18 3.48 -26.32 25.64
C GLY A 18 4.70 -25.64 24.99
N ALA A 19 5.91 -25.83 25.55
CA ALA A 19 7.12 -25.20 25.02
C ALA A 19 7.96 -26.13 24.11
N ALA A 20 7.78 -27.46 24.18
CA ALA A 20 8.64 -28.41 23.48
C ALA A 20 8.31 -28.61 21.99
N SER A 21 7.08 -28.31 21.53
CA SER A 21 6.69 -28.55 20.13
C SER A 21 7.21 -27.49 19.16
N HIS A 22 7.26 -26.21 19.58
CA HIS A 22 7.72 -25.13 18.71
C HIS A 22 9.25 -25.06 18.56
N GLN A 23 10.03 -25.47 19.57
CA GLN A 23 11.48 -25.59 19.43
C GLN A 23 11.89 -26.78 18.54
N GLY A 24 11.11 -27.88 18.53
CA GLY A 24 11.34 -29.02 17.65
C GLY A 24 11.09 -28.72 16.17
N GLU A 25 10.06 -27.93 15.84
CA GLU A 25 9.73 -27.56 14.45
C GLU A 25 10.75 -26.57 13.85
N ILE A 26 11.23 -25.60 14.63
CA ILE A 26 12.26 -24.65 14.19
C ILE A 26 13.61 -25.36 14.03
N SER A 27 13.97 -26.28 14.94
CA SER A 27 15.22 -27.04 14.86
C SER A 27 15.24 -28.01 13.67
N ASN A 28 14.09 -28.59 13.32
CA ASN A 28 13.97 -29.44 12.13
C ASN A 28 14.02 -28.63 10.82
N SER A 29 13.51 -27.39 10.82
CA SER A 29 13.55 -26.50 9.66
C SER A 29 14.97 -26.00 9.35
N ILE A 30 15.74 -25.65 10.38
CA ILE A 30 17.15 -25.25 10.24
C ILE A 30 18.02 -26.45 9.79
N ALA A 31 17.77 -27.65 10.33
CA ALA A 31 18.49 -28.86 9.92
C ALA A 31 18.22 -29.26 8.46
N LEU A 32 16.99 -29.05 7.96
CA LEU A 32 16.62 -29.32 6.57
C LEU A 32 17.21 -28.31 5.59
N LEU A 33 17.30 -27.03 5.98
CA LEU A 33 17.97 -26.00 5.18
C LEU A 33 19.49 -26.23 5.11
N ALA A 34 20.11 -26.66 6.21
CA ALA A 34 21.51 -27.05 6.23
C ALA A 34 21.79 -28.27 5.35
N LEU A 35 20.92 -29.29 5.38
CA LEU A 35 21.03 -30.48 4.51
C LEU A 35 20.81 -30.15 3.02
N LEU A 36 19.94 -29.18 2.71
CA LEU A 36 19.77 -28.67 1.35
C LEU A 36 20.97 -27.86 0.87
N GLN A 37 21.61 -27.08 1.75
CA GLN A 37 22.85 -26.37 1.45
C GLN A 37 24.03 -27.34 1.24
N ASP A 38 24.12 -28.41 2.03
CA ASP A 38 25.16 -29.44 1.87
C ASP A 38 24.95 -30.31 0.61
N LEU A 39 23.69 -30.64 0.26
CA LEU A 39 23.37 -31.30 -1.00
C LEU A 39 23.66 -30.41 -2.21
N LEU A 40 23.46 -29.10 -2.09
CA LEU A 40 23.84 -28.12 -3.10
C LEU A 40 25.37 -28.01 -3.22
N ALA A 41 26.12 -28.04 -2.12
CA ALA A 41 27.58 -27.99 -2.13
C ALA A 41 28.23 -29.26 -2.74
N LEU A 42 27.59 -30.42 -2.60
CA LEU A 42 28.07 -31.68 -3.19
C LEU A 42 27.85 -31.79 -4.71
N LEU A 43 26.90 -31.03 -5.27
CA LEU A 43 26.63 -31.01 -6.72
C LEU A 43 27.50 -30.03 -7.51
N VAL A 44 28.20 -29.10 -6.84
CA VAL A 44 29.04 -28.05 -7.47
C VAL A 44 30.44 -28.56 -7.88
N ARG A 45 30.77 -29.84 -7.66
CA ARG A 45 32.05 -30.45 -8.11
C ARG A 45 31.99 -31.04 -9.53
N GLY A 46 31.37 -30.34 -10.47
CA GLY A 46 31.36 -30.70 -11.91
C GLY A 46 31.96 -29.57 -12.74
N GLY A 47 32.93 -29.88 -13.60
CA GLY A 47 33.73 -28.91 -14.34
C GLY A 47 33.01 -28.19 -15.50
N ASN A 48 33.64 -27.09 -15.92
CA ASN A 48 33.23 -26.11 -16.95
C ASN A 48 32.92 -26.72 -18.34
N ASP A 49 31.70 -27.23 -18.55
CA ASP A 49 31.15 -27.61 -19.87
C ASP A 49 29.79 -26.94 -20.13
N PRO A 50 29.36 -26.70 -21.39
CA PRO A 50 28.06 -26.07 -21.71
C PRO A 50 26.83 -26.85 -21.20
N ILE A 51 26.99 -28.13 -20.85
CA ILE A 51 25.99 -28.97 -20.18
C ILE A 51 25.76 -28.52 -18.73
N ASP A 52 26.80 -28.01 -18.08
CA ASP A 52 26.80 -27.47 -16.72
C ASP A 52 25.91 -26.21 -16.62
N SER A 53 25.89 -25.35 -17.64
CA SER A 53 25.04 -24.15 -17.65
C SER A 53 23.54 -24.46 -17.66
N ASN A 54 23.11 -25.52 -18.37
CA ASN A 54 21.72 -25.94 -18.38
C ASN A 54 21.32 -26.65 -17.08
N GLN A 55 22.20 -27.46 -16.50
CA GLN A 55 21.98 -28.05 -15.18
C GLN A 55 21.91 -26.97 -14.09
N GLN A 56 22.79 -25.97 -14.12
CA GLN A 56 22.77 -24.83 -13.21
C GLN A 56 21.50 -24.00 -13.33
N LYS A 57 21.02 -23.74 -14.56
CA LYS A 57 19.73 -23.04 -14.78
C LYS A 57 18.56 -23.85 -14.23
N LEU A 58 18.53 -25.16 -14.48
CA LEU A 58 17.47 -26.03 -13.99
C LEU A 58 17.48 -26.15 -12.45
N GLN A 59 18.67 -26.24 -11.86
CA GLN A 59 18.85 -26.21 -10.41
C GLN A 59 18.39 -24.89 -9.80
N ALA A 60 18.76 -23.74 -10.40
CA ALA A 60 18.31 -22.43 -9.95
C ALA A 60 16.77 -22.29 -10.03
N GLN A 61 16.15 -22.79 -11.11
CA GLN A 61 14.70 -22.83 -11.26
C GLN A 61 14.02 -23.72 -10.22
N LEU A 62 14.60 -24.90 -9.93
CA LEU A 62 14.09 -25.81 -8.91
C LEU A 62 14.18 -25.19 -7.51
N VAL A 63 15.34 -24.63 -7.15
CA VAL A 63 15.55 -23.96 -5.86
C VAL A 63 14.61 -22.76 -5.70
N ARG A 64 14.41 -21.96 -6.76
CA ARG A 64 13.42 -20.87 -6.79
C ARG A 64 12.02 -21.41 -6.53
N SER A 65 11.58 -22.39 -7.32
CA SER A 65 10.24 -22.97 -7.21
C SER A 65 10.00 -23.53 -5.82
N LEU A 66 10.97 -24.24 -5.26
CA LEU A 66 10.91 -24.72 -3.89
C LEU A 66 10.79 -23.56 -2.90
N ARG A 67 11.67 -22.55 -2.92
CA ARG A 67 11.58 -21.40 -1.99
C ARG A 67 10.24 -20.67 -2.07
N GLU A 68 9.70 -20.51 -3.28
CA GLU A 68 8.46 -19.78 -3.52
C GLU A 68 7.19 -20.58 -3.14
N HIS A 69 7.23 -21.91 -3.29
CA HIS A 69 6.09 -22.80 -3.02
C HIS A 69 6.21 -23.59 -1.69
N TYR A 70 7.33 -23.46 -0.98
CA TYR A 70 7.59 -24.07 0.33
C TYR A 70 6.61 -23.62 1.43
N PRO A 71 6.24 -22.32 1.54
CA PRO A 71 5.12 -22.00 2.40
C PRO A 71 3.88 -22.58 1.72
N ASN A 72 3.31 -23.63 2.31
CA ASN A 72 2.16 -24.42 1.84
C ASN A 72 0.84 -23.60 1.81
N ILE A 73 0.93 -22.35 1.36
CA ILE A 73 -0.12 -21.36 1.27
C ILE A 73 -0.89 -21.69 -0.01
N ARG A 74 -2.11 -22.19 0.16
CA ARG A 74 -2.98 -22.60 -0.96
C ARG A 74 -3.23 -21.48 -1.98
N GLN A 75 -3.15 -20.21 -1.56
CA GLN A 75 -3.27 -19.04 -2.41
C GLN A 75 -2.32 -17.93 -1.92
N PRO A 76 -1.26 -17.62 -2.68
CA PRO A 76 -0.37 -16.51 -2.36
C PRO A 76 -1.17 -15.20 -2.21
N PRO A 77 -0.78 -14.31 -1.28
CA PRO A 77 -1.44 -13.02 -1.14
C PRO A 77 -1.27 -12.18 -2.41
N ASP A 78 -2.27 -11.35 -2.71
CA ASP A 78 -2.35 -10.55 -3.94
C ASP A 78 -1.10 -9.67 -4.14
N GLY A 79 -0.56 -9.09 -3.08
CA GLY A 79 0.66 -8.27 -3.18
C GLY A 79 1.91 -9.05 -3.53
N LEU A 80 2.08 -10.26 -3.00
CA LEU A 80 3.21 -11.12 -3.36
C LEU A 80 3.13 -11.50 -4.84
N ILE A 81 1.92 -11.79 -5.35
CA ILE A 81 1.72 -12.07 -6.78
C ILE A 81 2.11 -10.85 -7.62
N TYR A 82 1.63 -9.65 -7.25
CA TYR A 82 1.99 -8.42 -7.96
C TYR A 82 3.50 -8.18 -7.95
N GLU A 83 4.11 -8.20 -6.76
CA GLU A 83 5.55 -7.98 -6.56
C GLU A 83 6.38 -8.94 -7.43
N ARG A 84 6.05 -10.24 -7.41
CA ARG A 84 6.79 -11.26 -8.17
C ARG A 84 6.63 -11.11 -9.67
N ILE A 85 5.43 -10.80 -10.16
CA ILE A 85 5.20 -10.52 -11.59
C ILE A 85 6.06 -9.32 -12.04
N ARG A 86 6.11 -8.23 -11.25
CA ARG A 86 6.93 -7.07 -11.59
C ARG A 86 8.42 -7.35 -11.50
N TYR A 87 8.85 -8.07 -10.46
CA TYR A 87 10.24 -8.49 -10.25
C TYR A 87 10.76 -9.31 -11.44
N TYR A 88 10.07 -10.39 -11.82
CA TYR A 88 10.46 -11.22 -12.97
C TYR A 88 10.22 -10.53 -14.32
N GLY A 89 9.35 -9.53 -14.38
CA GLY A 89 9.20 -8.64 -15.52
C GLY A 89 10.42 -7.73 -15.78
N GLY A 90 11.42 -7.72 -14.89
CA GLY A 90 12.67 -6.98 -15.03
C GLY A 90 12.72 -5.65 -14.26
N HIS A 91 11.83 -5.46 -13.29
CA HIS A 91 11.84 -4.29 -12.40
C HIS A 91 12.81 -4.53 -11.23
N LEU A 92 13.21 -3.46 -10.52
CA LEU A 92 14.26 -3.50 -9.49
C LEU A 92 15.67 -3.90 -10.00
N GLY A 93 15.94 -3.70 -11.30
CA GLY A 93 17.26 -3.97 -11.90
C GLY A 93 17.57 -5.44 -12.15
N HIS A 94 16.58 -6.33 -12.04
CA HIS A 94 16.75 -7.76 -12.31
C HIS A 94 16.58 -8.07 -13.82
N PRO A 95 17.29 -9.07 -14.38
CA PRO A 95 17.01 -9.54 -15.73
C PRO A 95 15.60 -10.13 -15.83
N ARG A 96 14.95 -9.93 -16.98
CA ARG A 96 13.61 -10.48 -17.23
C ARG A 96 13.65 -12.01 -17.29
N ASP A 97 12.81 -12.66 -16.50
CA ASP A 97 12.57 -14.10 -16.53
C ASP A 97 11.11 -14.38 -16.92
N VAL A 98 10.92 -14.66 -18.21
CA VAL A 98 9.59 -14.88 -18.78
C VAL A 98 8.92 -16.14 -18.21
N GLN A 99 9.68 -17.18 -17.88
CA GLN A 99 9.11 -18.41 -17.35
C GLN A 99 8.61 -18.19 -15.93
N ALA A 100 9.42 -17.56 -15.08
CA ALA A 100 9.03 -17.22 -13.72
C ALA A 100 7.83 -16.26 -13.70
N GLU A 101 7.81 -15.25 -14.57
CA GLU A 101 6.67 -14.35 -14.73
C GLU A 101 5.38 -15.13 -15.05
N ASN A 102 5.46 -16.06 -16.02
CA ASN A 102 4.32 -16.88 -16.44
C ASN A 102 3.83 -17.82 -15.32
N ASP A 103 4.72 -18.38 -14.51
CA ASP A 103 4.36 -19.23 -13.37
C ASP A 103 3.50 -18.44 -12.36
N TRP A 104 3.88 -17.20 -12.06
CA TRP A 104 3.13 -16.31 -11.15
C TRP A 104 1.80 -15.83 -11.76
N TRP A 105 1.75 -15.61 -13.07
CA TRP A 105 0.48 -15.40 -13.77
C TRP A 105 -0.43 -16.64 -13.68
N ALA A 106 0.12 -17.84 -13.86
CA ALA A 106 -0.62 -19.10 -13.75
C ALA A 106 -1.24 -19.27 -12.35
N ALA A 107 -0.51 -18.91 -11.29
CA ALA A 107 -1.04 -18.90 -9.92
C ALA A 107 -2.32 -18.03 -9.79
N LEU A 108 -2.40 -16.92 -10.52
CA LEU A 108 -3.58 -16.05 -10.54
C LEU A 108 -4.75 -16.64 -11.36
N TYR A 109 -4.45 -17.34 -12.46
CA TYR A 109 -5.47 -18.01 -13.29
C TYR A 109 -6.07 -19.25 -12.64
N ASN A 110 -5.28 -19.95 -11.82
CA ASN A 110 -5.69 -21.19 -11.15
C ASN A 110 -6.80 -20.99 -10.11
N VAL A 111 -7.15 -19.74 -9.77
CA VAL A 111 -8.28 -19.43 -8.88
C VAL A 111 -9.59 -19.48 -9.70
N PRO A 112 -10.49 -20.45 -9.45
CA PRO A 112 -11.69 -20.60 -10.26
C PRO A 112 -12.59 -19.35 -10.21
N LYS A 113 -13.15 -18.95 -11.36
CA LYS A 113 -14.11 -17.84 -11.50
C LYS A 113 -13.58 -16.45 -11.10
N THR A 114 -12.27 -16.28 -10.95
CA THR A 114 -11.69 -14.97 -10.61
C THR A 114 -11.60 -14.06 -11.85
N LYS A 115 -11.80 -12.75 -11.64
CA LYS A 115 -11.52 -11.70 -12.65
C LYS A 115 -10.19 -10.99 -12.42
N LYS A 116 -9.43 -11.40 -11.38
CA LYS A 116 -8.15 -10.75 -11.00
C LYS A 116 -7.13 -10.67 -12.14
N PRO A 117 -6.91 -11.69 -13.00
CA PRO A 117 -5.99 -11.57 -14.13
C PRO A 117 -6.40 -10.48 -15.12
N MET A 118 -7.69 -10.35 -15.38
CA MET A 118 -8.22 -9.31 -16.28
C MET A 118 -8.03 -7.92 -15.67
N TYR A 119 -8.29 -7.77 -14.37
CA TYR A 119 -8.07 -6.51 -13.65
C TYR A 119 -6.60 -6.10 -13.62
N LEU A 120 -5.70 -7.05 -13.37
CA LEU A 120 -4.27 -6.79 -13.37
C LEU A 120 -3.77 -6.41 -14.76
N LYS A 121 -4.18 -7.11 -15.82
CA LYS A 121 -3.82 -6.73 -17.20
C LYS A 121 -4.31 -5.33 -17.56
N ALA A 122 -5.57 -5.01 -17.25
CA ALA A 122 -6.11 -3.67 -17.52
C ALA A 122 -5.36 -2.58 -16.75
N PHE A 123 -4.96 -2.87 -15.51
CA PHE A 123 -4.15 -1.98 -14.69
C PHE A 123 -2.74 -1.78 -15.25
N LEU A 124 -2.07 -2.86 -15.68
CA LEU A 124 -0.72 -2.81 -16.25
C LEU A 124 -0.66 -2.11 -17.61
N ASN A 125 -1.77 -2.04 -18.33
CA ASN A 125 -1.89 -1.27 -19.58
C ASN A 125 -2.13 0.23 -19.34
N HIS A 126 -2.33 0.66 -18.10
CA HIS A 126 -2.52 2.07 -17.78
C HIS A 126 -1.19 2.82 -17.88
N GLU A 127 -1.21 4.07 -18.38
CA GLU A 127 0.01 4.82 -18.70
C GLU A 127 0.89 5.10 -17.47
N SER A 128 0.28 5.51 -16.35
CA SER A 128 0.99 6.06 -15.18
C SER A 128 0.93 5.21 -13.91
N PHE A 129 -0.12 4.39 -13.72
CA PHE A 129 -0.30 3.64 -12.47
C PHE A 129 0.74 2.57 -12.20
N PRO A 130 1.14 1.73 -13.18
CA PRO A 130 2.15 0.71 -12.94
C PRO A 130 3.45 1.34 -12.43
N GLN A 131 3.89 2.44 -13.04
CA GLN A 131 5.10 3.15 -12.62
C GLN A 131 5.00 3.67 -11.18
N ALA A 132 3.87 4.25 -10.79
CA ALA A 132 3.67 4.75 -9.43
C ALA A 132 3.68 3.62 -8.38
N PHE A 133 3.06 2.47 -8.69
CA PHE A 133 3.09 1.29 -7.81
C PHE A 133 4.47 0.62 -7.79
N ASP A 134 5.15 0.57 -8.92
CA ASP A 134 6.48 -0.03 -9.04
C ASP A 134 7.52 0.75 -8.22
N SER A 135 7.31 2.05 -8.06
CA SER A 135 8.14 2.90 -7.19
C SER A 135 8.07 2.48 -5.71
N LEU A 136 7.05 1.72 -5.30
CA LEU A 136 6.88 1.17 -3.94
C LEU A 136 7.45 -0.25 -3.79
N LEU A 137 7.87 -0.91 -4.88
CA LEU A 137 8.45 -2.27 -4.83
C LEU A 137 9.67 -2.39 -3.90
N PRO A 138 10.53 -1.37 -3.71
CA PRO A 138 11.64 -1.45 -2.74
C PRO A 138 11.21 -1.67 -1.28
N ILE A 139 9.93 -1.47 -0.95
CA ILE A 139 9.39 -1.59 0.41
C ILE A 139 8.51 -2.84 0.49
N PRO A 140 9.08 -4.03 0.83
CA PRO A 140 8.34 -5.29 0.77
C PRO A 140 7.16 -5.33 1.74
N GLY A 141 7.28 -4.68 2.90
CA GLY A 141 6.24 -4.68 3.93
C GLY A 141 4.90 -4.07 3.51
N LEU A 142 4.88 -3.17 2.52
CA LEU A 142 3.64 -2.52 2.05
C LEU A 142 2.71 -3.50 1.31
N TRP A 143 3.27 -4.53 0.68
CA TRP A 143 2.53 -5.39 -0.24
C TRP A 143 1.60 -6.38 0.47
N LYS A 144 1.71 -6.56 1.79
CA LYS A 144 0.80 -7.43 2.57
C LYS A 144 -0.69 -7.07 2.35
N ASP A 145 -1.00 -5.78 2.27
CA ASP A 145 -2.38 -5.26 2.15
C ASP A 145 -2.75 -4.84 0.72
N MET A 146 -1.98 -5.27 -0.27
CA MET A 146 -2.28 -5.04 -1.68
C MET A 146 -3.46 -5.92 -2.14
N HIS A 147 -4.39 -5.34 -2.88
CA HIS A 147 -5.57 -6.04 -3.39
C HIS A 147 -5.71 -5.89 -4.91
N ILE A 148 -5.28 -6.92 -5.66
CA ILE A 148 -5.41 -6.96 -7.14
C ILE A 148 -6.88 -6.81 -7.54
N GLY A 149 -7.79 -7.39 -6.75
CA GLY A 149 -9.24 -7.27 -6.95
C GLY A 149 -9.75 -5.83 -7.02
N SER A 150 -9.08 -4.87 -6.39
CA SER A 150 -9.51 -3.47 -6.31
C SER A 150 -8.90 -2.57 -7.41
N LEU A 151 -7.89 -3.06 -8.14
CA LEU A 151 -7.16 -2.26 -9.14
C LEU A 151 -8.03 -1.79 -10.30
N HIS A 152 -8.99 -2.61 -10.72
CA HIS A 152 -9.94 -2.23 -11.77
C HIS A 152 -10.75 -0.98 -11.39
N THR A 153 -11.03 -0.77 -10.10
CA THR A 153 -11.76 0.41 -9.66
C THR A 153 -10.88 1.65 -9.73
N LEU A 154 -9.57 1.54 -9.49
CA LEU A 154 -8.63 2.65 -9.68
C LEU A 154 -8.64 3.14 -11.14
N VAL A 155 -8.52 2.20 -12.09
CA VAL A 155 -8.59 2.49 -13.54
C VAL A 155 -9.93 3.12 -13.93
N TYR A 156 -11.03 2.62 -13.37
CA TYR A 156 -12.37 3.14 -13.67
C TYR A 156 -12.62 4.54 -13.07
N MET A 157 -12.01 4.89 -11.94
CA MET A 157 -12.22 6.17 -11.29
C MET A 157 -11.73 7.35 -12.13
N ARG A 158 -10.67 7.19 -12.94
CA ARG A 158 -10.05 8.30 -13.71
C ARG A 158 -9.59 9.48 -12.83
N CYS A 159 -9.23 9.18 -11.59
CA CYS A 159 -8.72 10.15 -10.62
C CYS A 159 -7.21 9.95 -10.48
N ASP A 160 -6.50 10.01 -11.58
CA ASP A 160 -5.15 9.45 -11.67
C ASP A 160 -4.17 10.28 -10.85
N GLU A 161 -4.28 11.61 -10.93
CA GLU A 161 -3.45 12.59 -10.24
C GLU A 161 -3.51 12.46 -8.71
N PRO A 162 -4.69 12.46 -8.05
CA PRO A 162 -4.76 12.27 -6.60
C PRO A 162 -4.36 10.85 -6.17
N ILE A 163 -4.57 9.82 -7.01
CA ILE A 163 -4.08 8.46 -6.72
C ILE A 163 -2.55 8.43 -6.72
N ILE A 164 -1.92 8.95 -7.77
CA ILE A 164 -0.46 9.00 -7.90
C ILE A 164 0.14 9.82 -6.76
N CYS A 165 -0.43 10.99 -6.46
CA CYS A 165 0.00 11.82 -5.34
C CYS A 165 -0.05 11.08 -4.00
N ALA A 166 -1.07 10.24 -3.77
CA ALA A 166 -1.17 9.44 -2.56
C ALA A 166 -0.09 8.36 -2.48
N LEU A 167 0.22 7.68 -3.60
CA LEU A 167 1.27 6.67 -3.68
C LEU A 167 2.67 7.30 -3.49
N GLU A 168 2.91 8.45 -4.11
CA GLU A 168 4.12 9.24 -3.90
C GLU A 168 4.27 9.65 -2.43
N THR A 169 3.18 10.06 -1.78
CA THR A 169 3.20 10.41 -0.35
C THR A 169 3.58 9.21 0.53
N ILE A 170 3.10 8.00 0.19
CA ILE A 170 3.52 6.77 0.87
C ILE A 170 5.04 6.61 0.71
N LEU A 171 5.55 6.63 -0.52
CA LEU A 171 6.99 6.47 -0.78
C LEU A 171 7.82 7.49 -0.02
N GLN A 172 7.46 8.78 -0.11
CA GLN A 172 8.17 9.87 0.55
C GLN A 172 8.16 9.72 2.07
N THR A 173 7.06 9.23 2.67
CA THR A 173 7.01 9.00 4.12
C THR A 173 8.06 7.98 4.55
N TYR A 174 8.18 6.86 3.85
CA TYR A 174 9.15 5.81 4.19
C TYR A 174 10.59 6.21 3.82
N LEU A 175 10.81 6.92 2.71
CA LEU A 175 12.11 7.50 2.37
C LEU A 175 12.58 8.47 3.45
N ASN A 176 11.72 9.39 3.87
CA ASN A 176 12.04 10.33 4.94
C ASN A 176 12.31 9.60 6.26
N LEU A 177 11.52 8.58 6.59
CA LEU A 177 11.76 7.74 7.77
C LEU A 177 13.14 7.07 7.73
N MET A 178 13.59 6.65 6.55
CA MET A 178 14.92 6.06 6.32
C MET A 178 16.02 7.09 6.05
N GLY A 179 15.75 8.39 6.21
CA GLY A 179 16.75 9.45 6.01
C GLY A 179 17.24 9.56 4.57
N GLY A 180 16.41 9.17 3.60
CA GLY A 180 16.74 9.17 2.17
C GLY A 180 17.55 7.96 1.70
N ASN A 181 17.91 7.03 2.60
CA ASN A 181 18.65 5.82 2.22
C ASN A 181 17.71 4.76 1.64
N THR A 182 17.84 4.50 0.34
CA THR A 182 17.03 3.53 -0.40
C THR A 182 17.30 2.08 -0.02
N ASP A 183 18.50 1.76 0.44
CA ASP A 183 18.88 0.38 0.78
C ASP A 183 18.12 -0.10 2.03
N LEU A 184 17.86 0.83 2.96
CA LEU A 184 17.10 0.57 4.18
C LEU A 184 15.62 0.27 3.92
N LEU A 185 15.08 0.65 2.76
CA LEU A 185 13.67 0.36 2.42
C LEU A 185 13.39 -1.14 2.37
N SER A 186 14.37 -1.93 1.93
CA SER A 186 14.27 -3.39 1.85
C SER A 186 14.11 -4.08 3.21
N HIS A 187 14.50 -3.41 4.30
CA HIS A 187 14.39 -3.91 5.67
C HIS A 187 13.03 -3.61 6.32
N ILE A 188 12.12 -2.92 5.61
CA ILE A 188 10.77 -2.63 6.10
C ILE A 188 9.90 -3.87 5.87
N ASP A 189 9.64 -4.61 6.93
CA ASP A 189 8.79 -5.79 6.90
C ASP A 189 7.30 -5.44 7.11
N ALA A 190 6.43 -6.42 6.83
CA ALA A 190 4.99 -6.23 6.89
C ALA A 190 4.45 -6.03 8.30
N HIS A 191 5.11 -6.58 9.33
CA HIS A 191 4.69 -6.37 10.72
C HIS A 191 5.01 -4.95 11.18
N SER A 192 6.19 -4.43 10.82
CA SER A 192 6.54 -3.02 11.08
C SER A 192 5.55 -2.05 10.42
N VAL A 193 5.18 -2.29 9.16
CA VAL A 193 4.18 -1.47 8.46
C VAL A 193 2.83 -1.49 9.18
N GLU A 194 2.38 -2.66 9.66
CA GLU A 194 1.13 -2.81 10.40
C GLU A 194 1.13 -2.03 11.72
N LEU A 195 2.25 -2.03 12.44
CA LEU A 195 2.40 -1.26 13.69
C LEU A 195 2.39 0.26 13.44
N LEU A 196 2.98 0.71 12.33
CA LEU A 196 3.06 2.12 11.94
C LEU A 196 1.76 2.68 11.38
N GLN A 197 0.95 1.82 10.74
CA GLN A 197 -0.21 2.22 9.99
C GLN A 197 -1.17 3.13 10.77
N SER A 198 -1.54 4.27 10.16
CA SER A 198 -2.50 5.24 10.72
C SER A 198 -2.09 5.82 12.08
N ARG A 199 -0.79 5.83 12.42
CA ARG A 199 -0.26 6.45 13.64
C ARG A 199 0.31 7.83 13.36
N ALA A 200 0.15 8.76 14.30
CA ALA A 200 0.66 10.12 14.17
C ALA A 200 1.44 10.52 15.45
N PRO A 201 2.68 10.02 15.62
CA PRO A 201 3.42 10.09 16.89
C PRO A 201 3.65 11.52 17.41
N LYS A 202 3.87 12.51 16.54
CA LYS A 202 4.12 13.90 16.97
C LYS A 202 2.90 14.54 17.66
N VAL A 203 1.68 14.15 17.25
CA VAL A 203 0.43 14.75 17.73
C VAL A 203 -0.32 13.87 18.73
N SER A 204 -0.04 12.56 18.76
CA SER A 204 -0.72 11.58 19.60
C SER A 204 0.27 10.92 20.56
N GLU A 205 0.21 11.32 21.84
CA GLU A 205 1.05 10.74 22.89
C GLU A 205 0.85 9.22 23.01
N ARG A 206 -0.38 8.75 22.77
CA ARG A 206 -0.71 7.32 22.74
C ARG A 206 0.06 6.59 21.66
N ASP A 207 0.09 7.15 20.45
CA ASP A 207 0.81 6.55 19.33
C ASP A 207 2.32 6.62 19.56
N MET A 208 2.82 7.74 20.09
CA MET A 208 4.23 7.88 20.48
C MET A 208 4.67 6.78 21.46
N ARG A 209 3.91 6.60 22.55
CA ARG A 209 4.21 5.61 23.59
C ARG A 209 4.16 4.19 23.03
N HIS A 210 3.16 3.89 22.20
CA HIS A 210 3.02 2.60 21.55
C HIS A 210 4.22 2.29 20.65
N LEU A 211 4.59 3.22 19.78
CA LEU A 211 5.72 3.04 18.87
C LEU A 211 7.05 2.96 19.62
N LYS A 212 7.23 3.72 20.70
CA LYS A 212 8.42 3.64 21.55
C LYS A 212 8.56 2.25 22.16
N GLU A 213 7.49 1.73 22.75
CA GLU A 213 7.47 0.38 23.32
C GLU A 213 7.85 -0.69 22.28
N LYS A 214 7.34 -0.55 21.04
CA LYS A 214 7.64 -1.49 19.94
C LYS A 214 9.07 -1.35 19.42
N MET A 215 9.61 -0.13 19.42
CA MET A 215 11.00 0.15 19.04
C MET A 215 11.97 -0.45 20.08
N ASP A 216 11.71 -0.25 21.37
CA ASP A 216 12.52 -0.72 22.50
C ASP A 216 12.52 -2.25 22.60
N LYS A 217 11.39 -2.90 22.28
CA LYS A 217 11.28 -4.37 22.21
C LYS A 217 11.93 -4.99 20.96
N GLY A 218 12.40 -4.18 20.02
CA GLY A 218 12.93 -4.68 18.74
C GLY A 218 11.87 -5.27 17.81
N GLU A 219 10.58 -5.01 18.06
CA GLU A 219 9.49 -5.47 17.19
C GLU A 219 9.39 -4.61 15.93
N LEU A 220 9.78 -3.33 16.01
CA LEU A 220 9.86 -2.42 14.88
C LEU A 220 11.21 -2.57 14.17
N PHE A 221 11.17 -2.86 12.86
CA PHE A 221 12.30 -3.09 11.98
C PHE A 221 13.30 -4.14 12.51
N PRO A 222 12.86 -5.39 12.73
CA PRO A 222 13.69 -6.45 13.34
C PRO A 222 14.94 -6.77 12.51
N SER A 223 14.89 -6.57 11.20
CA SER A 223 16.02 -6.79 10.27
C SER A 223 17.07 -5.67 10.30
N MET A 224 16.85 -4.59 11.05
CA MET A 224 17.82 -3.50 11.24
C MET A 224 18.50 -3.65 12.60
N HIS A 225 19.76 -4.11 12.59
CA HIS A 225 20.53 -4.39 13.81
C HIS A 225 21.42 -3.23 14.27
N ASP A 226 21.78 -2.30 13.38
CA ASP A 226 22.63 -1.16 13.73
C ASP A 226 21.85 -0.15 14.58
N GLN A 227 22.31 0.03 15.83
CA GLN A 227 21.67 0.92 16.79
C GLN A 227 21.68 2.39 16.33
N ASN A 228 22.73 2.86 15.66
CA ASN A 228 22.78 4.24 15.16
C ASN A 228 21.71 4.48 14.10
N ILE A 229 21.50 3.51 13.22
CA ILE A 229 20.44 3.55 12.21
C ILE A 229 19.07 3.56 12.90
N ARG A 230 18.87 2.68 13.88
CA ARG A 230 17.64 2.61 14.68
C ARG A 230 17.34 3.92 15.40
N ASP A 231 18.32 4.54 16.04
CA ASP A 231 18.17 5.82 16.74
C ASP A 231 17.84 6.97 15.78
N GLY A 232 18.45 6.96 14.59
CA GLY A 232 18.13 7.89 13.51
C GLY A 232 16.69 7.73 13.01
N VAL A 233 16.25 6.49 12.78
CA VAL A 233 14.87 6.17 12.38
C VAL A 233 13.89 6.60 13.47
N TRP A 234 14.19 6.31 14.74
CA TRP A 234 13.36 6.72 15.87
C TRP A 234 13.23 8.25 15.97
N SER A 235 14.33 8.98 15.80
CA SER A 235 14.33 10.46 15.83
C SER A 235 13.42 11.05 14.76
N ARG A 236 13.42 10.48 13.56
CA ARG A 236 12.56 10.95 12.45
C ARG A 236 11.12 10.51 12.61
N LEU A 237 10.89 9.30 13.13
CA LEU A 237 9.54 8.78 13.40
C LEU A 237 8.78 9.73 14.34
N GLN A 238 9.45 10.28 15.36
CA GLN A 238 8.86 11.22 16.31
C GLN A 238 8.35 12.52 15.68
N LEU A 239 8.86 12.90 14.50
CA LEU A 239 8.52 14.16 13.84
C LEU A 239 7.26 14.07 12.97
N ILE A 240 6.69 12.89 12.79
CA ILE A 240 5.54 12.67 11.92
C ILE A 240 4.25 13.12 12.63
N ASP A 241 3.63 14.19 12.13
CA ASP A 241 2.37 14.79 12.62
C ASP A 241 1.12 14.35 11.86
N VAL A 242 1.28 13.65 10.74
CA VAL A 242 0.18 13.09 9.96
C VAL A 242 0.07 11.58 10.17
N PRO A 243 -1.12 10.97 10.03
CA PRO A 243 -1.25 9.52 10.07
C PRO A 243 -0.38 8.87 9.00
N ILE A 244 0.52 7.96 9.40
CA ILE A 244 1.43 7.28 8.48
C ILE A 244 0.61 6.49 7.44
N PRO A 245 0.74 6.81 6.13
CA PRO A 245 -0.01 6.18 5.07
C PRO A 245 0.60 4.83 4.66
N THR A 246 -0.24 3.87 4.30
CA THR A 246 0.12 2.55 3.80
C THR A 246 -0.77 2.19 2.60
N LEU A 247 -0.47 1.08 1.90
CA LEU A 247 -1.39 0.57 0.87
C LEU A 247 -2.75 0.21 1.47
N ALA A 248 -2.81 -0.31 2.69
CA ALA A 248 -4.07 -0.61 3.35
C ALA A 248 -4.93 0.64 3.59
N THR A 249 -4.32 1.73 4.09
CA THR A 249 -5.05 2.99 4.28
C THR A 249 -5.46 3.58 2.95
N PHE A 250 -4.60 3.54 1.94
CA PHE A 250 -4.91 3.98 0.59
C PHE A 250 -6.16 3.27 0.02
N PHE A 251 -6.20 1.93 0.05
CA PHE A 251 -7.37 1.19 -0.45
C PHE A 251 -8.63 1.48 0.36
N ARG A 252 -8.50 1.71 1.68
CA ARG A 252 -9.60 2.10 2.55
C ARG A 252 -10.14 3.49 2.22
N ASP A 253 -9.23 4.43 1.97
CA ASP A 253 -9.49 5.86 1.82
C ASP A 253 -9.91 6.21 0.39
N ARG A 254 -9.66 5.32 -0.58
CA ARG A 254 -10.21 5.40 -1.95
C ARG A 254 -11.70 5.69 -2.00
N ARG A 255 -12.47 5.21 -1.01
CA ARG A 255 -13.92 5.45 -0.92
C ARG A 255 -14.28 6.92 -0.71
N TYR A 256 -13.40 7.69 -0.05
CA TYR A 256 -13.54 9.14 0.06
C TYR A 256 -13.26 9.83 -1.28
N LEU A 257 -12.29 9.31 -2.04
CA LEU A 257 -12.00 9.80 -3.39
C LEU A 257 -13.17 9.58 -4.34
N ASP A 258 -13.92 8.47 -4.23
CA ASP A 258 -15.16 8.25 -4.98
C ASP A 258 -16.22 9.34 -4.72
N VAL A 259 -16.28 9.88 -3.49
CA VAL A 259 -17.18 10.98 -3.14
C VAL A 259 -16.67 12.30 -3.69
N ALA A 260 -15.38 12.60 -3.48
CA ALA A 260 -14.75 13.81 -4.00
C ALA A 260 -14.83 13.89 -5.53
N LYS A 261 -14.64 12.75 -6.23
CA LYS A 261 -14.83 12.65 -7.69
C LYS A 261 -16.21 13.16 -8.10
N LYS A 262 -17.28 12.76 -7.41
CA LYS A 262 -18.64 13.20 -7.75
C LYS A 262 -18.81 14.72 -7.63
N VAL A 263 -18.14 15.35 -6.66
CA VAL A 263 -18.10 16.81 -6.53
C VAL A 263 -17.34 17.41 -7.70
N MET A 264 -16.15 16.88 -8.02
CA MET A 264 -15.33 17.35 -9.14
C MET A 264 -16.06 17.22 -10.48
N SER A 265 -16.77 16.11 -10.71
CA SER A 265 -17.62 15.89 -11.89
C SER A 265 -18.84 16.82 -11.97
N CYS A 266 -19.14 17.60 -10.94
CA CYS A 266 -20.14 18.68 -11.07
C CYS A 266 -19.56 19.92 -11.77
N LEU A 267 -18.22 20.06 -11.81
CA LEU A 267 -17.49 21.20 -12.39
C LEU A 267 -17.24 21.07 -13.89
N PHE A 268 -17.33 19.84 -14.43
CA PHE A 268 -17.18 19.54 -15.85
C PHE A 268 -18.11 18.39 -16.25
N GLN A 269 -18.63 18.40 -17.46
CA GLN A 269 -19.40 17.26 -17.98
C GLN A 269 -18.42 16.25 -18.58
N GLN A 270 -18.29 15.10 -17.91
CA GLN A 270 -17.50 14.01 -18.46
C GLN A 270 -18.30 13.37 -19.61
N ASP A 271 -17.82 13.53 -20.84
CA ASP A 271 -18.32 12.76 -21.97
C ASP A 271 -17.91 11.29 -21.77
N LYS A 272 -18.82 10.35 -22.07
CA LYS A 272 -18.55 8.92 -21.91
C LYS A 272 -17.53 8.43 -22.92
N ASP A 273 -17.39 9.13 -24.04
CA ASP A 273 -16.53 8.76 -25.16
C ASP A 273 -15.15 9.44 -25.09
N ASN A 274 -14.98 10.47 -24.23
CA ASN A 274 -13.71 11.14 -24.02
C ASN A 274 -12.97 10.56 -22.81
N ILE A 275 -11.89 9.82 -23.07
CA ILE A 275 -11.05 9.18 -22.05
C ILE A 275 -10.07 10.20 -21.50
N VAL A 276 -10.55 11.09 -20.63
CA VAL A 276 -9.73 12.07 -19.90
C VAL A 276 -9.82 11.85 -18.39
N THR A 277 -8.74 12.20 -17.68
CA THR A 277 -8.74 12.24 -16.21
C THR A 277 -9.65 13.36 -15.70
N VAL A 278 -10.04 13.28 -14.42
CA VAL A 278 -10.81 14.35 -13.78
C VAL A 278 -10.08 15.70 -13.88
N ASP A 279 -8.77 15.72 -13.65
CA ASP A 279 -7.98 16.95 -13.71
C ASP A 279 -7.86 17.47 -15.14
N GLN A 280 -7.64 16.60 -16.13
CA GLN A 280 -7.64 16.99 -17.54
C GLN A 280 -9.00 17.55 -17.97
N GLY A 281 -10.10 16.94 -17.51
CA GLY A 281 -11.45 17.41 -17.79
C GLY A 281 -11.72 18.80 -17.19
N VAL A 282 -11.38 19.01 -15.92
CA VAL A 282 -11.53 20.33 -15.26
C VAL A 282 -10.58 21.35 -15.91
N SER A 283 -9.30 21.00 -16.08
CA SER A 283 -8.31 21.88 -16.70
C SER A 283 -8.70 22.27 -18.13
N GLY A 284 -9.31 21.37 -18.90
CA GLY A 284 -9.76 21.68 -20.27
C GLY A 284 -10.88 22.71 -20.31
N VAL A 285 -11.74 22.77 -19.29
CA VAL A 285 -12.83 23.75 -19.19
C VAL A 285 -12.32 25.13 -18.74
N TYR A 286 -11.35 25.16 -17.83
CA TYR A 286 -10.92 26.39 -17.16
C TYR A 286 -9.52 26.88 -17.59
N GLY A 287 -8.85 26.17 -18.51
CA GLY A 287 -7.47 26.43 -18.94
C GLY A 287 -7.31 27.34 -20.16
N ASP A 288 -8.41 27.79 -20.77
CA ASP A 288 -8.38 28.59 -22.00
C ASP A 288 -8.42 30.09 -21.66
N GLY A 289 -7.23 30.67 -21.45
CA GLY A 289 -7.07 32.09 -21.19
C GLY A 289 -5.64 32.50 -20.90
N ASN A 290 -5.10 33.34 -21.77
CA ASN A 290 -3.91 34.19 -21.66
C ASN A 290 -2.54 33.70 -22.16
N ASP A 291 -1.85 34.71 -22.71
CA ASP A 291 -0.48 34.82 -23.20
C ASP A 291 0.55 34.71 -22.05
N GLU A 292 0.42 33.67 -21.22
CA GLU A 292 1.35 33.34 -20.13
C GLU A 292 2.27 32.18 -20.52
N SER A 293 3.46 32.12 -19.90
CA SER A 293 4.34 30.96 -20.03
C SER A 293 3.60 29.66 -19.66
N ILE A 294 3.75 28.64 -20.50
CA ILE A 294 3.10 27.34 -20.35
C ILE A 294 3.36 26.75 -18.96
N GLU A 295 4.54 26.96 -18.39
CA GLU A 295 4.94 26.43 -17.07
C GLU A 295 4.17 27.08 -15.91
N ASP A 296 4.01 28.40 -15.93
CA ASP A 296 3.32 29.15 -14.87
C ASP A 296 1.81 28.91 -14.91
N ARG A 297 1.25 28.84 -16.11
CA ARG A 297 -0.14 28.42 -16.32
C ARG A 297 -0.38 27.03 -15.74
N ASN A 298 0.48 26.07 -16.06
CA ASN A 298 0.38 24.70 -15.54
C ASN A 298 0.54 24.64 -14.01
N ARG A 299 1.39 25.48 -13.43
CA ARG A 299 1.57 25.58 -11.98
C ARG A 299 0.29 26.08 -11.29
N LYS A 300 -0.30 27.18 -11.78
CA LYS A 300 -1.54 27.77 -11.24
C LYS A 300 -2.72 26.82 -11.36
N ILE A 301 -2.88 26.18 -12.52
CA ILE A 301 -3.95 25.19 -12.75
C ILE A 301 -3.81 24.02 -11.76
N ARG A 302 -2.60 23.47 -11.60
CA ARG A 302 -2.36 22.39 -10.62
C ARG A 302 -2.63 22.83 -9.18
N ALA A 303 -2.27 24.05 -8.81
CA ALA A 303 -2.57 24.59 -7.48
C ALA A 303 -4.09 24.70 -7.26
N GLY A 304 -4.81 25.30 -8.21
CA GLY A 304 -6.28 25.39 -8.15
C GLY A 304 -6.97 24.03 -8.12
N LEU A 305 -6.48 23.04 -8.87
CA LEU A 305 -6.97 21.66 -8.84
C LEU A 305 -6.76 21.00 -7.47
N ARG A 306 -5.60 21.21 -6.84
CA ARG A 306 -5.34 20.70 -5.48
C ARG A 306 -6.31 21.30 -4.46
N ASP A 307 -6.58 22.60 -4.55
CA ASP A 307 -7.53 23.28 -3.67
C ASP A 307 -8.96 22.76 -3.89
N LEU A 308 -9.34 22.51 -5.14
CA LEU A 308 -10.62 21.88 -5.50
C LEU A 308 -10.74 20.46 -4.96
N TRP A 309 -9.70 19.64 -5.06
CA TRP A 309 -9.66 18.30 -4.48
C TRP A 309 -9.75 18.34 -2.97
N ARG A 310 -9.01 19.23 -2.32
CA ARG A 310 -9.06 19.43 -0.86
C ARG A 310 -10.48 19.82 -0.43
N PHE A 311 -11.09 20.79 -1.11
CA PHE A 311 -12.47 21.20 -0.86
C PHE A 311 -13.44 20.02 -1.05
N SER A 312 -13.29 19.27 -2.13
CA SER A 312 -14.14 18.13 -2.45
C SER A 312 -14.01 16.98 -1.45
N LEU A 313 -12.81 16.73 -0.93
CA LEU A 313 -12.57 15.74 0.13
C LEU A 313 -13.12 16.21 1.48
N GLN A 314 -13.04 17.49 1.78
CA GLN A 314 -13.50 18.07 3.04
C GLN A 314 -15.04 18.14 3.10
N TRP A 315 -15.69 18.62 2.03
CA TRP A 315 -17.13 18.93 2.02
C TRP A 315 -17.97 17.97 1.19
N GLY A 316 -17.34 16.96 0.56
CA GLY A 316 -18.02 16.11 -0.41
C GLY A 316 -19.22 15.34 0.12
N PHE A 317 -19.22 14.93 1.39
CA PHE A 317 -20.38 14.26 1.99
C PHE A 317 -21.57 15.17 2.23
N GLU A 318 -21.33 16.46 2.49
CA GLU A 318 -22.40 17.45 2.68
C GLU A 318 -23.00 17.85 1.34
N ILE A 319 -22.16 17.93 0.30
CA ILE A 319 -22.57 18.28 -1.05
C ILE A 319 -23.30 17.13 -1.74
N VAL A 320 -22.80 15.90 -1.58
CA VAL A 320 -23.30 14.71 -2.25
C VAL A 320 -24.25 13.97 -1.30
N ASP A 321 -25.51 14.45 -1.24
CA ASP A 321 -26.63 14.01 -0.38
C ASP A 321 -26.98 12.49 -0.47
N SER A 322 -26.27 11.71 -1.30
CA SER A 322 -26.50 10.29 -1.56
C SER A 322 -25.80 9.30 -0.60
N HIS A 323 -25.03 9.76 0.41
CA HIS A 323 -24.28 8.86 1.32
C HIS A 323 -24.76 8.82 2.79
N LYS A 324 -26.01 9.21 3.09
CA LYS A 324 -26.59 9.16 4.47
C LYS A 324 -26.55 7.80 5.19
N ARG A 325 -26.04 6.72 4.59
CA ARG A 325 -25.90 5.40 5.23
C ARG A 325 -24.60 4.70 4.81
N ARG A 326 -23.45 5.13 5.36
CA ARG A 326 -22.21 4.31 5.46
C ARG A 326 -21.12 4.94 6.34
N VAL A 327 -21.48 5.77 7.31
CA VAL A 327 -20.51 6.27 8.30
C VAL A 327 -20.28 5.18 9.35
N HIS A 328 -19.11 4.55 9.33
CA HIS A 328 -18.58 3.95 10.54
C HIS A 328 -18.26 5.10 11.50
N ARG A 329 -19.10 5.25 12.52
CA ARG A 329 -18.89 6.20 13.64
C ARG A 329 -17.55 5.87 14.28
N GLY A 330 -16.53 6.68 14.03
CA GLY A 330 -15.22 6.46 14.65
C GLY A 330 -14.15 7.48 14.29
N ILE A 331 -14.21 8.11 13.11
CA ILE A 331 -13.12 9.00 12.64
C ILE A 331 -13.54 10.46 12.52
N PHE A 332 -14.83 10.76 12.36
CA PHE A 332 -15.29 12.14 12.13
C PHE A 332 -15.50 13.00 13.39
N CYS A 333 -15.59 12.41 14.58
CA CYS A 333 -15.83 13.18 15.82
C CYS A 333 -14.58 13.83 16.43
N ILE A 334 -13.38 13.60 15.87
CA ILE A 334 -12.13 14.14 16.44
C ILE A 334 -11.82 15.54 15.88
N PHE A 335 -12.32 15.88 14.69
CA PHE A 335 -11.87 17.11 14.01
C PHE A 335 -12.76 18.33 14.21
N PHE A 336 -14.10 18.21 14.34
CA PHE A 336 -14.97 19.38 14.56
C PHE A 336 -16.27 19.01 15.29
N PRO A 337 -16.48 19.45 16.55
CA PRO A 337 -17.78 19.31 17.20
C PRO A 337 -18.68 20.50 16.84
N GLY A 338 -19.89 20.24 16.28
CA GLY A 338 -21.01 21.18 16.41
C GLY A 338 -21.74 21.68 15.16
N ILE A 339 -21.69 21.02 14.00
CA ILE A 339 -22.49 21.47 12.84
C ILE A 339 -23.67 20.52 12.60
N GLU A 340 -24.87 20.98 12.95
CA GLU A 340 -26.14 20.35 12.57
C GLU A 340 -26.40 20.59 11.07
N CYS A 341 -26.57 19.49 10.33
CA CYS A 341 -26.84 19.51 8.90
C CYS A 341 -28.31 19.79 8.59
N SER A 342 -28.60 20.85 7.84
CA SER A 342 -29.66 20.84 6.83
C SER A 342 -29.54 22.07 5.93
N CYS A 343 -29.05 21.89 4.69
CA CYS A 343 -29.48 22.69 3.54
C CYS A 343 -28.86 22.14 2.24
N ARG A 344 -29.70 21.96 1.21
CA ARG A 344 -29.24 21.76 -0.18
C ARG A 344 -28.50 23.01 -0.64
N ILE A 345 -27.21 22.89 -0.99
CA ILE A 345 -26.46 23.99 -1.60
C ILE A 345 -26.67 23.92 -3.13
N PRO A 346 -27.30 24.91 -3.77
CA PRO A 346 -27.50 24.91 -5.22
C PRO A 346 -26.15 25.02 -5.96
N ARG A 347 -26.05 24.39 -7.14
CA ARG A 347 -24.84 24.35 -8.00
C ARG A 347 -24.18 25.72 -8.20
N ASN A 348 -24.98 26.79 -8.29
CA ASN A 348 -24.50 28.17 -8.44
C ASN A 348 -23.87 28.73 -7.16
N ALA A 349 -24.33 28.30 -5.98
CA ALA A 349 -23.70 28.66 -4.70
C ALA A 349 -22.38 27.90 -4.52
N LEU A 350 -22.29 26.66 -5.00
CA LEU A 350 -21.06 25.88 -4.99
C LEU A 350 -19.99 26.47 -5.91
N LEU A 351 -20.40 26.91 -7.11
CA LEU A 351 -19.54 27.68 -8.02
C LEU A 351 -19.09 29.01 -7.41
N LYS A 352 -19.96 29.73 -6.69
CA LYS A 352 -19.57 30.95 -5.96
C LYS A 352 -18.60 30.68 -4.81
N THR A 353 -18.78 29.59 -4.05
CA THR A 353 -17.85 29.19 -2.98
C THR A 353 -16.49 28.81 -3.56
N ILE A 354 -16.46 28.09 -4.68
CA ILE A 354 -15.23 27.75 -5.41
C ILE A 354 -14.56 28.99 -6.00
N GLN A 355 -15.31 29.92 -6.58
CA GLN A 355 -14.80 31.20 -7.09
C GLN A 355 -14.27 32.10 -5.96
N ASN A 356 -14.83 31.97 -4.75
CA ASN A 356 -14.31 32.66 -3.58
C ASN A 356 -13.03 31.98 -3.07
N ILE A 357 -12.94 30.64 -3.03
CA ILE A 357 -11.72 29.93 -2.65
C ILE A 357 -10.57 30.20 -3.64
N SER A 358 -10.84 30.26 -4.95
CA SER A 358 -9.83 30.63 -5.95
C SER A 358 -9.41 32.11 -5.83
N ARG A 359 -10.32 33.01 -5.42
CA ARG A 359 -9.96 34.38 -5.03
C ARG A 359 -9.13 34.45 -3.76
N TRP A 360 -9.37 33.60 -2.77
CA TRP A 360 -8.57 33.55 -1.55
C TRP A 360 -7.13 33.05 -1.82
N SER A 361 -6.96 32.02 -2.66
CA SER A 361 -5.66 31.52 -3.11
C SER A 361 -4.84 32.57 -3.90
N ALA A 362 -5.54 33.45 -4.65
CA ALA A 362 -4.93 34.58 -5.36
C ALA A 362 -4.58 35.77 -4.45
N VAL A 363 -5.17 35.88 -3.26
CA VAL A 363 -4.88 36.95 -2.28
C VAL A 363 -3.70 36.57 -1.39
N GLU A 364 -3.57 35.29 -0.99
CA GLU A 364 -2.40 34.81 -0.23
C GLU A 364 -1.09 34.82 -1.03
N SER A 365 -1.16 34.92 -2.37
CA SER A 365 0.03 35.09 -3.23
C SER A 365 0.46 36.55 -3.41
N LEU A 366 -0.30 37.53 -2.88
CA LEU A 366 0.03 38.96 -2.91
C LEU A 366 0.56 39.50 -1.57
N ASP A 367 0.43 38.74 -0.47
CA ASP A 367 0.90 39.14 0.87
C ASP A 367 2.22 38.47 1.30
N LEU A 368 2.99 37.90 0.36
CA LEU A 368 4.33 37.31 0.57
C LEU A 368 5.41 37.88 -0.37
N LEU A 369 5.29 39.16 -0.72
CA LEU A 369 6.40 40.02 -1.14
C LEU A 369 6.57 41.14 -0.10
#